data_AF-A0A1V5YS45-F1
#
_entry.id   AF-A0A1V5YS45-F1
#
_cell.length_a   1.000
_cell.length_b   1.000
_cell.length_c   1.000
_cell.angle_alpha   90.00
_cell.angle_beta   90.00
_cell.angle_gamma   90.00
#
_symmetry.space_group_name_H-M   'P 1'
#
loop_
_entity.id
_entity.type
_entity.pdbx_description
1 polymer ?
#
loop_
_entity_poly.entity_id
_entity_poly.type
_entity_poly.pdbx_seq_one_letter_code
_entity_poly.pdbx_strand_id
1 'polypeptide(L)'
;MSNPLHIVLIAVPLILQTFLIFFVAYGACNLLKLPHDIAAPAGMIGASNFFELAVAVAIALFGTTSPAALATTVGVLTEVPVMLTLVKIANKGRI
;
A
#
# COMPACT_ATOMS: atom_id res chain seq x y z
N MET A 1 -0.20 -23.11 -11.86
CA MET A 1 0.71 -22.80 -10.74
C MET A 1 2.13 -22.80 -11.26
N SER A 2 2.57 -21.72 -11.91
CA SER A 2 3.91 -21.65 -12.49
C SER A 2 4.13 -20.23 -13.01
N ASN A 3 4.70 -19.39 -12.14
CA ASN A 3 5.59 -18.25 -12.43
C ASN A 3 5.55 -17.29 -11.22
N PRO A 4 6.37 -17.50 -10.17
CA PRO A 4 6.54 -16.53 -9.07
C PRO A 4 6.90 -15.12 -9.58
N LEU A 5 7.42 -15.03 -10.81
CA LEU A 5 7.60 -13.79 -11.55
C LEU A 5 6.32 -12.93 -11.67
N HIS A 6 5.13 -13.52 -11.86
CA HIS A 6 3.90 -12.73 -11.99
C HIS A 6 3.51 -12.07 -10.66
N ILE A 7 3.75 -12.76 -9.54
CA ILE A 7 3.51 -12.24 -8.19
C ILE A 7 4.43 -11.05 -7.94
N VAL A 8 5.72 -11.19 -8.27
CA VAL A 8 6.71 -10.11 -8.13
C VAL A 8 6.37 -8.92 -9.03
N LEU A 9 5.94 -9.18 -10.27
CA LEU A 9 5.56 -8.15 -11.23
C LEU A 9 4.35 -7.32 -10.77
N ILE A 10 3.47 -7.89 -9.93
CA ILE A 10 2.32 -7.19 -9.34
C ILE A 10 2.74 -6.48 -8.05
N ALA A 11 3.52 -7.14 -7.19
CA ALA A 11 3.94 -6.60 -5.91
C ALA A 11 4.83 -5.35 -6.06
N VAL A 12 5.76 -5.34 -7.01
CA VAL A 12 6.70 -4.22 -7.19
C VAL A 12 5.98 -2.90 -7.52
N PRO A 13 5.07 -2.83 -8.51
CA PRO A 13 4.28 -1.62 -8.77
C PRO A 13 3.45 -1.18 -7.58
N LEU A 14 2.82 -2.11 -6.85
CA LEU A 14 2.00 -1.78 -5.68
C LEU A 14 2.82 -1.14 -4.57
N ILE A 15 3.97 -1.75 -4.24
CA ILE A 15 4.89 -1.21 -3.23
C ILE A 15 5.36 0.18 -3.66
N LEU A 16 5.82 0.31 -4.91
CA LEU A 16 6.31 1.59 -5.43
C LEU A 16 5.23 2.67 -5.37
N GLN A 17 3.99 2.34 -5.74
CA GLN A 17 2.85 3.24 -5.66
C GLN A 17 2.60 3.70 -4.22
N THR A 18 2.54 2.78 -3.26
CA THR A 18 2.31 3.10 -1.85
C THR A 18 3.39 4.03 -1.29
N PHE A 19 4.66 3.77 -1.58
CA PHE A 19 5.76 4.65 -1.19
C PHE A 19 5.68 6.03 -1.85
N LEU A 20 5.38 6.08 -3.15
CA LEU A 20 5.27 7.34 -3.89
C LEU A 20 4.15 8.21 -3.32
N ILE A 21 2.96 7.65 -3.11
CA ILE A 21 1.82 8.40 -2.56
C ILE A 21 2.14 8.86 -1.13
N PHE A 22 2.75 8.01 -0.31
CA PHE A 22 3.17 8.39 1.05
C PHE A 22 4.10 9.61 1.02
N PHE A 23 5.17 9.58 0.21
CA PHE A 23 6.13 10.68 0.16
C PHE A 23 5.54 11.96 -0.44
N VAL A 24 4.65 11.84 -1.44
CA VAL A 24 3.95 13.00 -2.01
C VAL A 24 3.02 13.63 -0.98
N ALA A 25 2.20 12.84 -0.28
CA ALA A 25 1.27 13.33 0.73
C ALA A 25 2.01 13.90 1.96
N TYR A 26 3.03 13.18 2.46
CA TYR A 26 3.86 13.64 3.58
C TYR A 26 4.65 14.90 3.23
N GLY A 27 5.23 14.96 2.02
CA GLY A 27 5.94 16.13 1.51
C GLY A 27 5.02 17.33 1.28
N ALA A 28 3.79 17.11 0.80
CA ALA A 28 2.77 18.16 0.68
C ALA A 28 2.39 18.72 2.06
N CYS A 29 2.22 17.86 3.07
CA CYS A 29 1.96 18.29 4.44
C CYS A 29 3.13 19.11 5.02
N ASN A 30 4.38 18.73 4.69
CA ASN A 30 5.57 19.50 5.05
C ASN A 30 5.58 20.89 4.39
N LEU A 31 5.23 20.98 3.11
CA LEU A 31 5.14 22.25 2.37
C LEU A 31 4.07 23.17 2.97
N LEU A 32 2.97 22.58 3.45
CA LEU A 32 1.89 23.26 4.16
C LEU A 32 2.20 23.55 5.65
N LYS A 33 3.39 23.18 6.13
CA LYS A 33 3.84 23.36 7.53
C LYS A 33 2.89 22.75 8.56
N LEU A 34 2.26 21.62 8.23
CA LEU A 34 1.42 20.89 9.16
C LEU A 34 2.29 20.17 10.20
N PRO A 35 1.83 20.09 11.47
CA PRO A 35 2.55 19.33 12.49
C PRO A 35 2.61 17.85 12.11
N HIS A 36 3.69 17.17 12.53
CA HIS A 36 3.91 15.74 12.30
C HIS A 36 2.70 14.87 12.64
N ASP A 37 2.00 15.21 13.74
CA ASP A 37 0.83 14.50 14.24
C ASP A 37 -0.36 14.51 13.26
N ILE A 38 -0.32 15.38 12.25
CA ILE A 38 -1.29 15.42 11.13
C ILE A 38 -0.63 14.89 9.86
N ALA A 39 0.62 15.28 9.58
CA ALA A 39 1.32 14.91 8.35
C ALA A 39 1.55 13.40 8.22
N ALA A 40 1.97 12.71 9.28
CA ALA A 40 2.22 11.27 9.25
C ALA A 40 0.93 10.45 9.04
N PRO A 41 -0.16 10.68 9.80
CA PRO A 41 -1.44 10.03 9.52
C PRO A 41 -2.00 10.36 8.14
N ALA A 42 -1.91 11.61 7.68
CA ALA A 42 -2.38 11.99 6.34
C ALA A 42 -1.62 11.25 5.23
N GLY A 43 -0.30 11.13 5.36
CA GLY A 43 0.52 10.34 4.44
C GLY A 43 0.16 8.86 4.42
N MET A 44 -0.14 8.28 5.58
CA MET A 44 -0.57 6.88 5.69
C MET A 44 -1.96 6.65 5.08
N ILE A 45 -2.92 7.54 5.34
CA ILE A 45 -4.26 7.44 4.75
C ILE A 45 -4.20 7.53 3.23
N GLY A 46 -3.36 8.43 2.69
CA GLY A 46 -3.18 8.54 1.24
C GLY A 46 -2.56 7.29 0.61
N ALA A 47 -1.64 6.64 1.31
CA ALA A 47 -0.90 5.48 0.80
C ALA A 47 -1.64 4.14 0.95
N SER A 48 -2.61 4.04 1.88
CA SER A 48 -3.42 2.86 2.16
C SER A 48 -4.32 2.44 0.99
N ASN A 49 -4.47 1.14 0.78
CA ASN A 49 -5.42 0.57 -0.17
C ASN A 49 -6.26 -0.49 0.53
N PHE A 50 -7.57 -0.57 0.27
CA PHE A 50 -8.43 -1.59 0.92
C PHE A 50 -8.34 -2.97 0.25
N PHE A 51 -7.21 -3.65 0.41
CA PHE A 51 -7.01 -4.94 -0.25
C PHE A 51 -7.92 -6.04 0.30
N GLU A 52 -8.30 -6.01 1.58
CA GLU A 52 -9.24 -6.98 2.16
C GLU A 52 -10.60 -6.95 1.46
N LEU A 53 -11.08 -5.74 1.13
CA LEU A 53 -12.30 -5.57 0.33
C LEU A 53 -12.07 -5.99 -1.13
N ALA A 54 -10.91 -5.63 -1.71
CA ALA A 54 -10.56 -6.01 -3.07
C ALA A 54 -10.52 -7.53 -3.28
N VAL A 55 -9.99 -8.28 -2.31
CA VAL A 55 -10.00 -9.76 -2.31
C VAL A 55 -11.42 -10.30 -2.32
N ALA A 56 -12.29 -9.77 -1.45
CA ALA A 56 -13.68 -10.20 -1.40
C ALA A 56 -14.42 -9.99 -2.74
N VAL A 57 -14.22 -8.82 -3.36
CA VAL A 57 -14.81 -8.50 -4.67
C VAL A 57 -14.22 -9.37 -5.79
N ALA A 58 -12.90 -9.59 -5.80
CA ALA A 58 -12.25 -10.40 -6.82
C ALA A 58 -12.74 -11.86 -6.77
N ILE A 59 -12.89 -12.43 -5.57
CA ILE A 59 -13.46 -13.77 -5.39
C ILE A 59 -14.93 -13.81 -5.83
N ALA A 60 -15.73 -12.79 -5.47
CA ALA A 60 -17.16 -12.75 -5.81
C ALA A 60 -17.42 -12.64 -7.32
N LEU A 61 -16.60 -11.88 -8.06
CA LEU A 61 -16.79 -11.63 -9.49
C LEU A 61 -16.07 -12.63 -10.40
N PHE A 62 -14.87 -13.07 -10.01
CA PHE A 62 -13.98 -13.86 -10.87
C PHE A 62 -13.67 -15.27 -10.33
N GLY A 63 -14.11 -15.58 -9.11
CA GLY A 63 -13.82 -16.84 -8.43
C GLY A 63 -12.41 -16.90 -7.83
N THR A 64 -12.20 -17.91 -6.98
CA THR A 64 -10.98 -18.07 -6.16
C THR A 64 -9.72 -18.45 -6.95
N THR A 65 -9.87 -19.03 -8.14
CA THR A 65 -8.75 -19.48 -8.98
C THR A 65 -8.31 -18.43 -9.99
N SER A 66 -8.99 -17.27 -10.02
CA SER A 66 -8.69 -16.21 -10.97
C SER A 66 -7.35 -15.51 -10.69
N PRO A 67 -6.65 -15.01 -11.71
CA PRO A 67 -5.47 -14.17 -11.52
C PRO A 67 -5.76 -12.89 -10.72
N ALA A 68 -6.99 -12.36 -10.80
CA ALA A 68 -7.42 -11.20 -10.05
C ALA A 68 -7.48 -11.49 -8.54
N ALA A 69 -8.06 -12.62 -8.14
CA ALA A 69 -8.07 -13.04 -6.73
C ALA A 69 -6.64 -13.20 -6.20
N LEU A 70 -5.77 -13.88 -6.95
CA LEU A 70 -4.35 -14.04 -6.58
C LEU A 70 -3.64 -12.68 -6.40
N ALA A 71 -3.83 -11.74 -7.32
CA ALA A 71 -3.22 -10.41 -7.27
C ALA A 71 -3.64 -9.64 -6.00
N THR A 72 -4.93 -9.66 -5.67
CA THR A 72 -5.47 -8.98 -4.48
C THR A 72 -5.00 -9.61 -3.18
N THR A 73 -4.91 -10.95 -3.10
CA THR A 73 -4.42 -11.64 -1.90
C THR A 73 -2.94 -11.36 -1.66
N VAL A 74 -2.13 -11.35 -2.73
CA VAL A 74 -0.73 -10.92 -2.65
C VAL A 74 -0.64 -9.48 -2.15
N GLY A 75 -1.50 -8.59 -2.66
CA GLY A 75 -1.64 -7.21 -2.19
C GLY A 75 -1.80 -7.11 -0.67
N VAL A 76 -2.79 -7.80 -0.09
CA VAL A 76 -3.02 -7.83 1.38
C VAL A 76 -1.76 -8.26 2.14
N LEU A 77 -1.11 -9.35 1.69
CA LEU A 77 0.09 -9.87 2.36
C LEU A 77 1.26 -8.89 2.29
N THR A 78 1.36 -8.12 1.22
CA THR A 78 2.41 -7.10 1.04
C THR A 78 2.09 -5.77 1.72
N GLU A 79 0.82 -5.42 1.87
CA GLU A 79 0.40 -4.11 2.40
C GLU A 79 0.84 -3.94 3.86
N VAL A 80 0.47 -4.88 4.73
CA VAL A 80 0.76 -4.81 6.17
C VAL A 80 2.25 -4.55 6.47
N PRO A 81 3.22 -5.30 5.90
CA PRO A 81 4.64 -5.02 6.16
C PRO A 81 5.12 -3.69 5.57
N VAL A 82 4.60 -3.27 4.41
CA VAL A 82 4.93 -1.95 3.82
C VAL A 82 4.44 -0.83 4.74
N MET A 83 3.22 -0.93 5.25
CA MET A 83 2.65 0.07 6.13
C MET A 83 3.41 0.18 7.45
N LEU A 84 3.77 -0.95 8.08
CA LEU A 84 4.64 -0.94 9.26
C LEU A 84 6.01 -0.31 8.99
N THR A 85 6.55 -0.51 7.78
CA THR A 85 7.81 0.11 7.36
C THR A 85 7.66 1.62 7.20
N LEU A 86 6.56 2.09 6.60
CA LEU A 86 6.25 3.52 6.47
C LEU A 86 6.03 4.19 7.82
N VAL A 87 5.34 3.55 8.76
CA VAL A 87 5.20 4.04 10.15
C VAL A 87 6.57 4.23 10.79
N LYS A 88 7.48 3.27 10.62
CA LYS A 88 8.85 3.36 11.14
C LYS A 88 9.64 4.50 10.50
N ILE A 89 9.45 4.74 9.20
CA ILE A 89 10.07 5.85 8.46
C ILE A 89 9.52 7.19 8.96
N ALA A 90 8.19 7.33 9.09
CA ALA A 90 7.53 8.53 9.58
C ALA A 90 8.02 8.90 10.99
N ASN A 91 8.02 7.93 11.91
CA ASN A 91 8.48 8.13 13.29
C ASN A 91 9.97 8.50 13.39
N LYS A 92 10.79 8.10 12.42
CA LYS A 92 12.22 8.45 12.36
C LYS A 92 12.44 9.82 11.71
N GLY A 93 11.66 10.15 10.69
CA GLY A 93 11.74 11.41 9.94
C GLY A 93 10.78 12.47 10.44
N ARG A 94 10.76 12.72 11.75
CA ARG A 94 9.91 13.76 12.38
C ARG A 94 10.22 15.12 11.73
N ILE A 95 9.32 15.57 10.87
CA ILE A 95 9.28 16.94 10.31
C ILE A 95 8.50 17.87 11.21
#